data_AF-A0A9E3VVS8-F1
#
_entry.id   AF-A0A9E3VVS8-F1
#
_cell.length_a   1.000
_cell.length_b   1.000
_cell.length_c   1.000
_cell.angle_alpha   90.00
_cell.angle_beta   90.00
_cell.angle_gamma   90.00
#
_symmetry.space_group_name_H-M   'P 1'
#
loop_
_entity.id
_entity.type
_entity.pdbx_description
1 polymer ?
#
loop_
_entity_poly.entity_id
_entity_poly.type
_entity_poly.pdbx_seq_one_letter_code
_entity_poly.pdbx_strand_id
1 'polypeptide(L)' 'PIVSFMTREISSIETACALARELEIPYAALALVANPAAGRGASAQAVSMEEISRVMKETMGSVRLVVERMVARHGHP' A
#
# COMPACT_ATOMS: atom_id res chain seq x y z
N PRO A 1 -18.82 -6.49 2.86
CA PRO A 1 -18.06 -6.99 1.69
C PRO A 1 -16.57 -6.64 1.82
N ILE A 2 -15.66 -7.53 1.43
CA ILE A 2 -14.18 -7.41 1.54
C ILE A 2 -13.65 -6.01 1.23
N VAL A 3 -14.20 -5.35 0.20
CA VAL A 3 -13.84 -3.99 -0.23
C VAL A 3 -14.04 -2.95 0.87
N SER A 4 -15.08 -3.10 1.70
CA SER A 4 -15.43 -2.17 2.79
C SER A 4 -14.51 -2.24 4.01
N PHE A 5 -13.70 -3.30 4.15
CA PHE A 5 -12.72 -3.39 5.24
C PHE A 5 -11.41 -2.69 4.84
N MET A 6 -10.96 -2.87 3.61
CA MET A 6 -9.76 -2.21 3.08
C MET A 6 -9.93 -0.69 2.90
N THR A 7 -11.15 -0.21 2.61
CA THR A 7 -11.37 1.23 2.41
C THR A 7 -11.06 2.07 3.65
N ARG A 8 -11.30 1.58 4.87
CA ARG A 8 -11.11 2.39 6.09
C ARG A 8 -9.65 2.77 6.35
N GLU A 9 -8.71 1.84 6.16
CA GLU A 9 -7.28 2.13 6.34
C GLU A 9 -6.73 2.98 5.19
N ILE A 10 -7.21 2.75 3.96
CA ILE A 10 -6.83 3.54 2.78
C ILE A 10 -7.34 4.98 2.88
N SER A 11 -8.57 5.21 3.39
CA SER A 11 -9.13 6.55 3.59
C SER A 11 -8.31 7.41 4.57
N SER A 12 -7.65 6.78 5.56
CA SER A 12 -6.75 7.52 6.45
C SER A 12 -5.50 8.03 5.73
N ILE A 13 -4.97 7.26 4.76
CA ILE A 13 -3.81 7.66 3.95
C ILE A 13 -4.19 8.78 2.98
N GLU A 14 -5.36 8.71 2.36
CA GLU A 14 -5.86 9.77 1.47
C GLU A 14 -5.94 11.12 2.18
N THR A 15 -6.40 11.11 3.43
CA THR A 15 -6.47 12.31 4.29
C THR A 15 -5.08 12.87 4.57
N ALA A 16 -4.12 12.02 4.94
CA ALA A 16 -2.74 12.44 5.19
C ALA A 16 -2.09 13.02 3.91
N CYS A 17 -2.34 12.41 2.75
CA CYS A 17 -1.88 12.94 1.46
C CYS A 17 -2.53 14.28 1.13
N ALA A 18 -3.81 14.47 1.45
CA ALA A 18 -4.49 15.75 1.26
C ALA A 18 -3.87 16.84 2.13
N LEU A 19 -3.64 16.57 3.40
CA LEU A 19 -2.99 17.50 4.32
C LEU A 19 -1.54 17.82 3.89
N ALA A 20 -0.78 16.82 3.44
CA ALA A 20 0.58 17.05 2.95
C ALA A 20 0.61 17.98 1.72
N ARG A 21 -0.39 17.88 0.82
CA ARG A 21 -0.56 18.81 -0.30
C ARG A 21 -0.85 20.24 0.18
N GLU A 22 -1.72 20.40 1.16
CA GLU A 22 -2.06 21.70 1.73
C GLU A 22 -0.85 22.36 2.42
N LEU A 23 0.03 21.57 3.02
CA LEU A 23 1.25 22.03 3.70
C LEU A 23 2.47 22.10 2.78
N GLU A 24 2.32 21.86 1.48
CA GLU A 24 3.42 21.81 0.50
C GLU A 24 4.55 20.82 0.88
N ILE A 25 4.23 19.80 1.65
CA ILE A 25 5.19 18.77 2.06
C ILE A 25 5.36 17.79 0.90
N PRO A 26 6.58 17.61 0.35
CA PRO A 26 6.82 16.61 -0.68
C PRO A 26 6.52 15.21 -0.15
N TYR A 27 5.67 14.48 -0.85
CA TYR A 27 5.33 13.10 -0.49
C TYR A 27 5.23 12.21 -1.72
N ALA A 28 5.39 10.90 -1.50
CA ALA A 28 5.13 9.87 -2.48
C ALA A 28 4.36 8.73 -1.81
N ALA A 29 3.40 8.14 -2.52
CA ALA A 29 2.64 6.98 -2.05
C ALA A 29 3.00 5.75 -2.88
N LEU A 30 3.22 4.62 -2.22
CA LEU A 30 3.47 3.32 -2.85
C LEU A 30 2.37 2.35 -2.42
N ALA A 31 1.55 1.91 -3.37
CA ALA A 31 0.45 0.98 -3.12
C ALA A 31 0.83 -0.44 -3.57
N LEU A 32 0.74 -1.41 -2.66
CA LEU A 32 0.95 -2.82 -2.93
C LEU A 32 -0.37 -3.53 -3.23
N VAL A 33 -0.41 -4.32 -4.30
CA VAL A 33 -1.53 -5.25 -4.55
C VAL A 33 -1.29 -6.55 -3.78
N ALA A 34 -1.93 -6.69 -2.62
CA ALA A 34 -1.77 -7.87 -1.76
C ALA A 34 -2.56 -9.11 -2.24
N ASN A 35 -3.65 -8.92 -3.00
CA ASN A 35 -4.40 -10.00 -3.62
C ASN A 35 -5.03 -9.54 -4.95
N PRO A 36 -4.46 -9.90 -6.11
CA PRO A 36 -5.02 -9.53 -7.42
C PRO A 36 -6.33 -10.28 -7.75
N ALA A 37 -6.63 -11.38 -7.07
CA ALA A 37 -7.84 -12.18 -7.28
C ALA A 37 -9.00 -11.77 -6.34
N ALA A 38 -8.84 -10.75 -5.49
CA ALA A 38 -9.90 -10.32 -4.57
C ALA A 38 -11.22 -10.07 -5.32
N GLY A 39 -12.30 -10.69 -4.86
CA GLY A 39 -13.61 -10.62 -5.51
C GLY A 39 -13.78 -11.50 -6.76
N ARG A 40 -12.79 -12.35 -7.11
CA ARG A 40 -12.81 -13.27 -8.25
C ARG A 40 -12.53 -14.72 -7.82
N GLY A 41 -13.08 -15.69 -8.54
CA GLY A 41 -12.80 -17.12 -8.35
C GLY A 41 -12.97 -17.58 -6.90
N ALA A 42 -11.97 -18.29 -6.37
CA ALA A 42 -11.95 -18.75 -4.98
C ALA A 42 -11.94 -17.61 -3.93
N SER A 43 -11.54 -16.39 -4.32
CA SER A 43 -11.58 -15.19 -3.48
C SER A 43 -12.82 -14.33 -3.73
N ALA A 44 -13.88 -14.87 -4.36
CA ALA A 44 -15.11 -14.15 -4.64
C ALA A 44 -15.88 -13.75 -3.37
N GLN A 45 -15.87 -14.61 -2.35
CA GLN A 45 -16.67 -14.42 -1.13
C GLN A 45 -15.84 -14.11 0.12
N ALA A 46 -14.57 -14.53 0.16
CA ALA A 46 -13.67 -14.30 1.29
C ALA A 46 -12.25 -14.01 0.80
N VAL A 47 -11.49 -13.26 1.60
CA VAL A 47 -10.04 -13.11 1.41
C VAL A 47 -9.36 -13.62 2.67
N SER A 48 -8.37 -14.51 2.50
CA SER A 48 -7.54 -14.99 3.61
C SER A 48 -6.62 -13.87 4.08
N MET A 49 -6.75 -13.51 5.37
CA MET A 49 -5.86 -12.53 5.97
C MET A 49 -4.46 -13.10 6.18
N GLU A 50 -4.30 -14.41 6.40
CA GLU A 50 -2.97 -15.03 6.46
C GLU A 50 -2.25 -14.89 5.11
N GLU A 51 -2.94 -15.11 4.00
CA GLU A 51 -2.37 -14.99 2.66
C GLU A 51 -1.99 -13.54 2.34
N ILE A 52 -2.87 -12.56 2.65
CA ILE A 52 -2.53 -11.13 2.54
C ILE A 52 -1.28 -10.82 3.39
N SER A 53 -1.27 -11.23 4.67
CA SER A 53 -0.14 -10.96 5.57
C SER A 53 1.17 -11.56 5.03
N ARG A 54 1.10 -12.75 4.45
CA ARG A 54 2.24 -13.40 3.82
C ARG A 54 2.75 -12.60 2.62
N VAL A 55 1.88 -12.24 1.68
CA VAL A 55 2.25 -11.46 0.48
C VAL A 55 2.84 -10.10 0.89
N MET A 56 2.26 -9.43 1.89
CA MET A 56 2.78 -8.18 2.41
C MET A 56 4.20 -8.35 2.96
N LYS A 57 4.43 -9.35 3.83
CA LYS A 57 5.75 -9.62 4.41
C LYS A 57 6.80 -9.93 3.34
N GLU A 58 6.46 -10.78 2.39
CA GLU A 58 7.35 -11.14 1.28
C GLU A 58 7.68 -9.93 0.41
N THR A 59 6.72 -9.01 0.20
CA THR A 59 6.93 -7.86 -0.68
C THR A 59 7.63 -6.67 0.00
N MET A 60 7.67 -6.61 1.34
CA MET A 60 8.39 -5.53 2.05
C MET A 60 9.87 -5.45 1.67
N GLY A 61 10.51 -6.58 1.31
CA GLY A 61 11.87 -6.58 0.77
C GLY A 61 11.99 -5.78 -0.54
N SER A 62 11.04 -5.96 -1.45
CA SER A 62 10.97 -5.21 -2.70
C SER A 62 10.65 -3.73 -2.47
N VAL A 63 9.74 -3.43 -1.55
CA VAL A 63 9.40 -2.05 -1.16
C VAL A 63 10.63 -1.32 -0.65
N ARG A 64 11.37 -1.93 0.27
CA ARG A 64 12.62 -1.38 0.80
C ARG A 64 13.60 -1.05 -0.34
N LEU A 65 13.78 -1.96 -1.28
CA LEU A 65 14.69 -1.77 -2.40
C LEU A 65 14.28 -0.60 -3.32
N VAL A 66 12.97 -0.40 -3.52
CA VAL A 66 12.44 0.77 -4.25
C VAL A 66 12.77 2.06 -3.49
N VAL A 67 12.51 2.10 -2.19
CA VAL A 67 12.78 3.28 -1.35
C VAL A 67 14.28 3.58 -1.30
N GLU A 68 15.14 2.57 -1.12
CA GLU A 68 16.60 2.72 -1.13
C GLU A 68 17.09 3.34 -2.44
N ARG A 69 16.59 2.87 -3.59
CA ARG A 69 16.95 3.44 -4.90
C ARG A 69 16.46 4.87 -5.07
N MET A 70 15.26 5.18 -4.58
CA MET A 70 14.72 6.54 -4.61
C MET A 70 15.57 7.49 -3.78
N VAL A 71 15.93 7.09 -2.56
CA VAL A 71 16.81 7.88 -1.67
C VAL A 71 18.20 8.02 -2.27
N ALA A 72 18.80 6.95 -2.82
CA ALA A 72 20.12 7.04 -3.45
C ALA A 72 20.15 8.00 -4.66
N ARG A 73 19.03 8.15 -5.38
CA ARG A 73 18.93 9.00 -6.58
C ARG A 73 18.51 10.45 -6.27
N HIS A 74 17.75 10.67 -5.21
CA HIS A 74 17.08 11.95 -4.95
C HIS A 74 17.32 12.51 -3.54
N GLY A 75 17.95 11.74 -2.65
CA GLY A 75 18.35 12.17 -1.31
C GLY A 75 19.62 13.02 -1.40
N HIS A 76 19.45 14.33 -1.48
CA HIS A 76 20.50 15.26 -1.07
C HIS A 76 20.49 15.39 0.48
N PRO A 77 21.65 15.59 1.13
CA PRO A 77 21.69 16.05 2.52
C PRO A 77 21.07 17.44 2.69
#